data_AF-A0A9D9MFV4-F1
#
_entry.id   AF-A0A9D9MFV4-F1
#
_cell.length_a   1.000
_cell.length_b   1.000
_cell.length_c   1.000
_cell.angle_alpha   90.00
_cell.angle_beta   90.00
_cell.angle_gamma   90.00
#
_symmetry.space_group_name_H-M   'P 1'
#
loop_
_entity.id
_entity.type
_entity.pdbx_description
1 polymer ?
#
loop_
_entity_poly.entity_id
_entity_poly.type
_entity_poly.pdbx_seq_one_letter_code
_entity_poly.pdbx_strand_id
1 'polypeptide(L)'
;MSQATVRHLTGSTMQRGLDGLLGELPDLVDGVTSQYVGLLRRGVRLAGELLPSALGQLAGANDCCGVPTQECPPHCVAEIDWEACAGETQHAVINVKNSGQQARDFSFAAGNLGPAKVEVAPASAALAPGQSVAVRVEVMPSEAFKQGETYTGELLIRGAYEQCVRLRLRLAAPERARLDLCQGDAPQHISELKWYRHWQCTEPCATNDAAGNNPKVRG
;
A
#
# COMPACT_ATOMS: atom_id res chain seq x y z
N MET A 1 4.41 32.63 -21.74
CA MET A 1 5.20 32.00 -20.67
C MET A 1 4.26 31.69 -19.52
N SER A 2 3.83 30.44 -19.38
CA SER A 2 3.01 30.01 -18.25
C SER A 2 3.93 29.36 -17.22
N GLN A 3 4.23 30.06 -16.13
CA GLN A 3 4.94 29.47 -15.01
C GLN A 3 3.92 28.66 -14.19
N ALA A 4 3.99 27.34 -14.25
CA ALA A 4 3.27 26.49 -13.31
C ALA A 4 4.03 26.51 -11.98
N THR A 5 3.48 27.21 -10.99
CA THR A 5 4.03 27.25 -9.63
C THR A 5 3.27 26.25 -8.75
N VAL A 6 3.96 25.20 -8.29
CA VAL A 6 3.41 24.28 -7.27
C VAL A 6 3.55 24.98 -5.90
N ARG A 7 2.42 25.37 -5.30
CA ARG A 7 2.41 25.86 -3.91
C ARG A 7 2.33 24.66 -2.97
N HIS A 8 3.41 24.44 -2.23
CA HIS A 8 3.45 23.54 -1.09
C HIS A 8 2.54 24.10 0.01
N LEU A 9 1.40 23.45 0.27
CA LEU A 9 0.56 23.75 1.44
C LEU A 9 0.95 22.75 2.54
N THR A 10 1.97 23.06 3.32
CA THR A 10 2.18 22.43 4.63
C THR A 10 1.17 23.03 5.60
N GLY A 11 0.04 22.36 5.76
CA GLY A 11 -0.96 22.65 6.79
C GLY A 11 -0.85 21.63 7.92
N SER A 12 -0.36 22.08 9.06
CA SER A 12 -0.31 21.36 10.33
C SER A 12 -1.65 21.38 11.06
N THR A 13 -1.90 20.30 11.81
CA THR A 13 -2.73 20.22 13.03
C THR A 13 -4.24 20.44 12.93
N MET A 14 -5.04 19.40 13.18
CA MET A 14 -6.03 19.42 14.28
C MET A 14 -6.61 18.03 14.58
N GLN A 15 -6.42 17.60 15.83
CA GLN A 15 -7.33 16.72 16.55
C GLN A 15 -8.74 17.31 16.57
N ARG A 16 -9.73 16.48 16.27
CA ARG A 16 -11.17 16.54 16.60
C ARG A 16 -11.79 15.33 15.89
N GLY A 17 -12.65 14.51 16.44
CA GLY A 17 -13.28 14.42 17.75
C GLY A 17 -14.09 13.12 17.67
N LEU A 18 -13.91 12.23 18.63
CA LEU A 18 -14.49 10.88 18.62
C LEU A 18 -15.72 10.79 19.54
N ASP A 19 -16.50 11.87 19.59
CA ASP A 19 -17.79 11.91 20.27
C ASP A 19 -18.78 12.63 19.36
N GLY A 20 -19.55 11.85 18.61
CA GLY A 20 -20.61 12.35 17.76
C GLY A 20 -21.17 11.28 16.83
N LEU A 21 -22.40 10.87 17.12
CA LEU A 21 -23.36 10.21 16.21
C LEU A 21 -23.40 8.68 16.19
N LEU A 22 -23.69 8.10 17.36
CA LEU A 22 -24.76 7.10 17.45
C LEU A 22 -26.10 7.84 17.34
N GLY A 23 -26.68 7.84 16.15
CA GLY A 23 -28.00 8.40 15.90
C GLY A 23 -28.55 7.90 14.57
N GLU A 24 -29.82 7.47 14.60
CA GLU A 24 -30.70 7.21 13.46
C GLU A 24 -30.57 5.82 12.79
N LEU A 25 -31.07 4.78 13.47
CA LEU A 25 -31.86 3.71 12.82
C LEU A 25 -33.34 4.10 12.94
N PRO A 26 -34.16 4.09 11.88
CA PRO A 26 -35.60 4.24 12.02
C PRO A 26 -36.30 2.92 12.35
N ASP A 27 -37.37 3.10 13.13
CA ASP A 27 -38.31 2.14 13.69
C ASP A 27 -38.93 1.15 12.71
N LEU A 28 -39.17 -0.07 13.18
CA LEU A 28 -40.44 -0.79 13.03
C LEU A 28 -40.35 -2.09 13.85
N VAL A 29 -40.97 -2.17 15.03
CA VAL A 29 -42.16 -2.99 15.31
C VAL A 29 -42.71 -2.57 16.69
N ASP A 30 -43.90 -1.97 16.65
CA ASP A 30 -44.76 -1.72 17.80
C ASP A 30 -45.30 -3.02 18.40
N GLY A 31 -45.52 -2.99 19.71
CA GLY A 31 -46.55 -3.81 20.35
C GLY A 31 -46.09 -5.16 20.92
N VAL A 32 -45.67 -5.12 22.19
CA VAL A 32 -46.06 -6.02 23.31
C VAL A 32 -44.88 -6.04 24.30
N THR A 33 -44.73 -4.94 25.04
CA THR A 33 -43.86 -4.88 26.23
C THR A 33 -44.70 -4.37 27.38
N SER A 34 -45.06 -5.23 28.34
CA SER A 34 -45.38 -4.72 29.68
C SER A 34 -45.35 -5.75 30.82
N GLN A 35 -45.44 -7.06 30.58
CA GLN A 35 -45.60 -7.99 31.72
C GLN A 35 -44.42 -8.93 32.01
N TYR A 36 -43.44 -9.08 31.11
CA TYR A 36 -42.34 -10.04 31.33
C TYR A 36 -40.98 -9.42 31.70
N VAL A 37 -40.73 -8.14 31.36
CA VAL A 37 -39.44 -7.49 31.68
C VAL A 37 -39.36 -7.09 33.16
N GLY A 38 -40.50 -6.87 33.82
CA GLY A 38 -40.58 -6.56 35.25
C GLY A 38 -40.18 -7.71 36.18
N LEU A 39 -40.33 -8.97 35.74
CA LEU A 39 -40.02 -10.15 36.58
C LEU A 39 -38.55 -10.57 36.47
N LEU A 40 -37.86 -10.28 35.37
CA LEU A 40 -36.44 -10.63 35.20
C LEU A 40 -35.50 -9.76 36.06
N ARG A 41 -35.90 -8.53 36.42
CA ARG A 41 -35.07 -7.67 37.30
C ARG A 41 -35.22 -7.94 38.79
N ARG A 42 -36.26 -8.64 39.24
CA ARG A 42 -36.41 -9.04 40.66
C ARG A 42 -35.93 -10.46 40.97
N GLY A 43 -35.67 -11.31 39.96
CA GLY A 43 -35.11 -12.65 40.15
C GLY A 43 -33.60 -12.69 40.44
N VAL A 44 -32.84 -11.67 40.01
CA VAL A 44 -31.36 -11.70 40.06
C VAL A 44 -30.79 -11.38 41.44
N ARG A 45 -31.58 -10.88 42.40
CA ARG A 45 -31.10 -10.59 43.77
C ARG A 45 -31.38 -11.68 44.81
N LEU A 46 -32.07 -12.76 44.45
CA LEU A 46 -32.32 -13.89 45.37
C LEU A 46 -31.81 -15.25 44.85
N ALA A 47 -31.15 -15.27 43.69
CA ALA A 47 -30.47 -16.45 43.16
C ALA A 47 -28.93 -16.41 43.35
N GLY A 48 -28.44 -15.48 44.18
CA GLY A 48 -27.01 -15.36 44.52
C GLY A 48 -26.58 -16.20 45.73
N GLU A 49 -27.51 -16.79 46.50
CA GLU A 49 -27.21 -17.47 47.77
C GLU A 49 -27.40 -18.99 47.75
N LEU A 50 -27.77 -19.59 46.61
CA LEU A 50 -27.99 -21.05 46.50
C LEU A 50 -27.22 -21.73 45.37
N LEU A 51 -26.17 -21.09 44.86
CA LEU A 51 -25.17 -21.81 44.07
C LEU A 51 -24.08 -22.29 45.04
N PRO A 52 -23.96 -23.61 45.28
CA PRO A 52 -22.88 -24.12 46.09
C PRO A 52 -21.57 -23.70 45.43
N SER A 53 -20.61 -23.27 46.24
CA SER A 53 -19.24 -22.86 45.88
C SER A 53 -18.43 -23.92 45.11
N ALA A 54 -19.07 -25.02 44.72
CA ALA A 54 -18.55 -26.14 43.94
C ALA A 54 -18.30 -25.81 42.46
N LEU A 55 -18.94 -24.80 41.87
CA LEU A 55 -18.61 -24.36 40.49
C LEU A 55 -17.29 -23.56 40.42
N GLY A 56 -16.88 -22.92 41.52
CA GLY A 56 -15.57 -22.25 41.61
C GLY A 56 -14.41 -23.25 41.76
N GLN A 57 -14.68 -24.44 42.31
CA GLN A 57 -13.69 -25.52 42.46
C GLN A 57 -13.57 -26.42 41.21
N LEU A 58 -14.55 -26.40 40.30
CA LEU A 58 -14.44 -27.04 38.99
C LEU A 58 -13.59 -26.24 37.99
N ALA A 59 -13.42 -24.93 38.22
CA ALA A 59 -12.53 -24.08 37.42
C ALA A 59 -11.06 -24.15 37.87
N GLY A 60 -10.76 -24.81 38.99
CA GLY A 60 -9.42 -24.94 39.57
C GLY A 60 -8.83 -26.35 39.52
N ALA A 61 -9.41 -27.26 38.74
CA ALA A 61 -9.00 -28.67 38.69
C ALA A 61 -8.31 -29.03 37.37
N ASN A 62 -7.10 -28.49 37.14
CA ASN A 62 -5.93 -29.12 36.52
C ASN A 62 -4.98 -28.09 35.86
N ASP A 63 -4.28 -27.29 36.66
CA ASP A 63 -3.06 -26.62 36.18
C ASP A 63 -1.91 -27.60 35.91
N CYS A 64 -2.07 -28.91 36.21
CA CYS A 64 -1.08 -29.95 35.93
C CYS A 64 -1.25 -30.64 34.57
N CYS A 65 -2.34 -30.41 33.82
CA CYS A 65 -2.63 -31.14 32.57
C CYS A 65 -3.10 -30.26 31.42
N GLY A 66 -2.88 -28.94 31.49
CA GLY A 66 -3.09 -28.07 30.32
C GLY A 66 -2.18 -28.54 29.18
N VAL A 67 -2.77 -29.05 28.10
CA VAL A 67 -2.02 -29.32 26.86
C VAL A 67 -1.40 -28.00 26.42
N PRO A 68 -0.08 -27.89 26.29
CA PRO A 68 0.55 -26.64 25.91
C PRO A 68 0.04 -26.27 24.52
N THR A 69 -0.80 -25.25 24.45
CA THR A 69 -1.19 -24.62 23.19
C THR A 69 -0.01 -23.83 22.68
N GLN A 70 0.63 -24.32 21.61
CA GLN A 70 1.57 -23.52 20.83
C GLN A 70 0.79 -22.67 19.84
N GLU A 71 1.07 -21.37 19.82
CA GLU A 71 0.63 -20.50 18.73
C GLU A 71 1.34 -20.93 17.44
N CYS A 72 0.55 -21.12 16.38
CA CYS A 72 1.12 -21.38 15.07
C CYS A 72 1.93 -20.14 14.63
N PRO A 73 3.16 -20.32 14.11
CA PRO A 73 3.91 -19.21 13.53
C PRO A 73 3.11 -18.50 12.44
N PRO A 74 3.35 -17.20 12.21
CA PRO A 74 2.69 -16.48 11.14
C PRO A 74 2.99 -17.14 9.79
N HIS A 75 1.99 -17.16 8.89
CA HIS A 75 2.08 -17.78 7.56
C HIS A 75 3.29 -17.26 6.76
N CYS A 76 3.50 -15.94 6.79
CA CYS A 76 4.62 -15.28 6.14
C CYS A 76 5.62 -14.78 7.18
N VAL A 77 6.91 -14.95 6.89
CA VAL A 77 8.01 -14.62 7.81
C VAL A 77 8.38 -13.14 7.79
N ALA A 78 7.94 -12.39 6.77
CA ALA A 78 8.18 -10.96 6.60
C ALA A 78 7.11 -10.32 5.71
N GLU A 79 7.06 -8.98 5.70
CA GLU A 79 6.18 -8.15 4.86
C GLU A 79 7.00 -7.05 4.18
N ILE A 80 6.68 -6.76 2.92
CA ILE A 80 7.20 -5.64 2.14
C ILE A 80 6.03 -4.73 1.78
N ASP A 81 6.10 -3.48 2.22
CA ASP A 81 5.09 -2.46 1.97
C ASP A 81 5.61 -1.41 0.97
N TRP A 82 4.87 -1.22 -0.12
CA TRP A 82 5.08 -0.14 -1.07
C TRP A 82 3.89 0.81 -1.12
N GLU A 83 4.18 2.09 -1.31
CA GLU A 83 3.20 3.12 -1.65
C GLU A 83 3.61 3.79 -2.97
N ALA A 84 2.82 3.60 -4.02
CA ALA A 84 3.19 3.96 -5.39
C ALA A 84 2.05 4.65 -6.14
N CYS A 85 2.40 5.38 -7.20
CA CYS A 85 1.44 5.81 -8.22
C CYS A 85 1.38 4.81 -9.38
N ALA A 86 0.29 4.85 -10.15
CA ALA A 86 0.24 4.11 -11.42
C ALA A 86 1.35 4.60 -12.36
N GLY A 87 2.10 3.67 -12.94
CA GLY A 87 3.27 3.90 -13.80
C GLY A 87 4.61 3.93 -13.06
N GLU A 88 4.63 3.93 -11.72
CA GLU A 88 5.88 3.93 -10.95
C GLU A 88 6.34 2.50 -10.61
N THR A 89 7.48 2.09 -11.17
CA THR A 89 8.09 0.80 -10.84
C THR A 89 8.61 0.78 -9.40
N GLN A 90 8.10 -0.15 -8.61
CA GLN A 90 8.58 -0.45 -7.26
C GLN A 90 9.50 -1.65 -7.28
N HIS A 91 10.57 -1.61 -6.49
CA HIS A 91 11.50 -2.71 -6.36
C HIS A 91 11.93 -2.91 -4.91
N ALA A 92 12.27 -4.15 -4.57
CA ALA A 92 12.92 -4.52 -3.32
C ALA A 92 13.99 -5.58 -3.58
N VAL A 93 14.96 -5.68 -2.66
CA VAL A 93 16.00 -6.71 -2.68
C VAL A 93 15.94 -7.51 -1.39
N ILE A 94 15.78 -8.82 -1.51
CA ILE A 94 15.70 -9.76 -0.40
C ILE A 94 16.97 -10.61 -0.43
N ASN A 95 17.71 -10.62 0.67
CA ASN A 95 18.89 -11.48 0.79
C ASN A 95 18.50 -12.83 1.40
N VAL A 96 18.56 -13.90 0.61
CA VAL A 96 18.26 -15.26 1.05
C VAL A 96 19.55 -16.00 1.32
N LYS A 97 19.69 -16.55 2.54
CA LYS A 97 20.90 -17.26 2.98
C LYS A 97 20.59 -18.73 3.28
N ASN A 98 21.45 -19.63 2.79
CA ASN A 98 21.43 -21.03 3.24
C ASN A 98 22.14 -21.14 4.59
N SER A 99 21.36 -21.18 5.68
CA SER A 99 21.88 -21.40 7.04
C SER A 99 22.05 -22.89 7.40
N GLY A 100 21.70 -23.80 6.49
CA GLY A 100 21.84 -25.24 6.68
C GLY A 100 23.28 -25.73 6.48
N GLN A 101 23.48 -27.03 6.75
CA GLN A 101 24.79 -27.68 6.66
C GLN A 101 25.06 -28.33 5.28
N GLN A 102 24.08 -28.31 4.38
CA GLN A 102 24.17 -28.93 3.05
C GLN A 102 23.89 -27.89 1.96
N ALA A 103 24.52 -28.05 0.80
CA ALA A 103 24.19 -27.28 -0.39
C ALA A 103 22.73 -27.55 -0.82
N ARG A 104 22.05 -26.54 -1.34
CA ARG A 104 20.63 -26.64 -1.66
C ARG A 104 20.22 -25.70 -2.78
N ASP A 105 19.29 -26.16 -3.60
CA ASP A 105 18.63 -25.34 -4.60
C ASP A 105 17.45 -24.60 -3.98
N PHE A 106 17.41 -23.30 -4.20
CA PHE A 106 16.31 -22.42 -3.83
C PHE A 106 15.55 -22.02 -5.10
N SER A 107 14.22 -21.95 -5.00
CA SER A 107 13.37 -21.32 -6.03
C SER A 107 12.54 -20.19 -5.43
N PHE A 108 12.33 -19.17 -6.26
CA PHE A 108 11.68 -17.91 -5.89
C PHE A 108 10.56 -17.63 -6.88
N ALA A 109 9.33 -17.50 -6.38
CA ALA A 109 8.17 -17.26 -7.22
C ALA A 109 7.20 -16.34 -6.52
N ALA A 110 6.70 -15.34 -7.23
CA ALA A 110 5.63 -14.47 -6.76
C ALA A 110 4.40 -14.63 -7.66
N GLY A 111 3.22 -14.49 -7.06
CA GLY A 111 1.96 -14.40 -7.80
C GLY A 111 1.75 -13.01 -8.43
N ASN A 112 0.53 -12.78 -8.87
CA ASN A 112 0.10 -11.44 -9.27
C ASN A 112 -0.26 -10.61 -8.04
N LEU A 113 0.05 -9.32 -8.10
CA LEU A 113 -0.36 -8.33 -7.12
C LEU A 113 -1.51 -7.52 -7.74
N GLY A 114 -2.74 -7.98 -7.55
CA GLY A 114 -3.88 -7.47 -8.30
C GLY A 114 -3.71 -7.74 -9.81
N PRO A 115 -3.81 -6.73 -10.68
CA PRO A 115 -3.65 -6.91 -12.12
C PRO A 115 -2.18 -6.88 -12.61
N ALA A 116 -1.18 -6.55 -11.77
CA ALA A 116 0.22 -6.64 -12.19
C ALA A 116 0.83 -8.00 -11.84
N LYS A 117 1.70 -8.48 -12.73
CA LYS A 117 2.63 -9.56 -12.43
C LYS A 117 3.79 -9.01 -11.61
N VAL A 118 4.21 -9.75 -10.59
CA VAL A 118 5.44 -9.47 -9.84
C VAL A 118 6.59 -10.19 -10.53
N GLU A 119 7.62 -9.45 -10.93
CA GLU A 119 8.82 -10.02 -11.52
C GLU A 119 9.84 -10.34 -10.41
N VAL A 120 10.45 -11.51 -10.51
CA VAL A 120 11.41 -12.02 -9.52
C VAL A 120 12.66 -12.51 -10.23
N ALA A 121 13.82 -12.01 -9.81
CA ALA A 121 15.11 -12.38 -10.40
C ALA A 121 16.21 -12.50 -9.34
N PRO A 122 16.99 -13.60 -9.33
CA PRO A 122 16.82 -14.79 -10.16
C PRO A 122 15.58 -15.60 -9.73
N ALA A 123 15.07 -16.47 -10.60
CA ALA A 123 13.97 -17.38 -10.26
C ALA A 123 14.43 -18.59 -9.42
N SER A 124 15.73 -18.90 -9.43
CA SER A 124 16.34 -19.95 -8.62
C SER A 124 17.82 -19.69 -8.37
N ALA A 125 18.38 -20.34 -7.35
CA ALA A 125 19.80 -20.30 -7.05
C ALA A 125 20.25 -21.54 -6.26
N ALA A 126 21.38 -22.12 -6.64
CA ALA A 126 22.06 -23.15 -5.85
C ALA A 126 22.98 -22.49 -4.82
N LEU A 127 22.76 -22.75 -3.53
CA LEU A 127 23.51 -22.14 -2.43
C LEU A 127 24.24 -23.18 -1.60
N ALA A 128 25.56 -23.04 -1.48
CA ALA A 128 26.36 -23.78 -0.49
C ALA A 128 26.03 -23.34 0.95
N PRO A 129 26.39 -24.13 1.98
CA PRO A 129 26.26 -23.73 3.38
C PRO A 129 26.87 -22.35 3.65
N GLY A 130 26.11 -21.45 4.26
CA GLY A 130 26.52 -20.08 4.57
C GLY A 130 26.45 -19.08 3.40
N GLN A 131 26.23 -19.54 2.16
CA GLN A 131 26.11 -18.68 0.99
C GLN A 131 24.76 -17.94 0.97
N SER A 132 24.74 -16.75 0.37
CA SER A 132 23.52 -15.96 0.16
C SER A 132 23.34 -15.55 -1.29
N VAL A 133 22.10 -15.24 -1.67
CA VAL A 133 21.72 -14.64 -2.96
C VAL A 133 20.80 -13.45 -2.74
N ALA A 134 21.02 -12.39 -3.50
CA ALA A 134 20.12 -11.25 -3.56
C ALA A 134 19.03 -11.53 -4.61
N VAL A 135 17.78 -11.60 -4.15
CA VAL A 135 16.58 -11.76 -4.97
C VAL A 135 15.94 -10.39 -5.15
N ARG A 136 15.88 -9.91 -6.39
CA ARG A 136 15.16 -8.69 -6.76
C ARG A 136 13.70 -9.03 -7.01
N VAL A 137 12.82 -8.25 -6.41
CA VAL A 137 11.38 -8.29 -6.62
C VAL A 137 10.97 -6.94 -7.20
N GLU A 138 10.22 -6.95 -8.28
CA GLU A 138 9.80 -5.75 -9.01
C GLU A 138 8.32 -5.82 -9.37
N VAL A 139 7.61 -4.70 -9.22
CA VAL A 139 6.21 -4.57 -9.63
C VAL A 139 5.98 -3.18 -10.20
N MET A 140 5.32 -3.12 -11.35
CA MET A 140 4.92 -1.86 -11.98
C MET A 140 3.39 -1.78 -11.99
N PRO A 141 2.78 -0.97 -11.11
CA PRO A 141 1.34 -0.79 -11.09
C PRO A 141 0.89 -0.09 -12.37
N SER A 142 -0.03 -0.68 -13.12
CA SER A 142 -0.60 -0.07 -14.33
C SER A 142 -1.83 0.79 -14.00
N GLU A 143 -2.42 1.42 -15.01
CA GLU A 143 -3.69 2.15 -14.88
C GLU A 143 -4.89 1.25 -14.52
N ALA A 144 -4.74 -0.08 -14.61
CA ALA A 144 -5.77 -1.03 -14.20
C ALA A 144 -5.95 -1.11 -12.67
N PHE A 145 -5.01 -0.55 -11.91
CA PHE A 145 -5.11 -0.47 -10.46
C PHE A 145 -6.05 0.67 -10.04
N LYS A 146 -6.87 0.40 -9.03
CA LYS A 146 -7.73 1.41 -8.42
C LYS A 146 -6.92 2.23 -7.42
N GLN A 147 -7.03 3.55 -7.50
CA GLN A 147 -6.38 4.46 -6.57
C GLN A 147 -6.97 4.33 -5.17
N GLY A 148 -6.14 4.45 -4.13
CA GLY A 148 -6.54 4.31 -2.73
C GLY A 148 -6.68 2.86 -2.25
N GLU A 149 -6.69 1.89 -3.17
CA GLU A 149 -6.78 0.46 -2.84
C GLU A 149 -5.43 -0.11 -2.40
N THR A 150 -5.51 -1.20 -1.63
CA THR A 150 -4.36 -1.99 -1.20
C THR A 150 -4.44 -3.37 -1.83
N TYR A 151 -3.36 -3.76 -2.51
CA TYR A 151 -3.21 -5.06 -3.14
C TYR A 151 -2.21 -5.88 -2.34
N THR A 152 -2.54 -7.14 -2.09
CA THR A 152 -1.70 -8.06 -1.34
C THR A 152 -1.40 -9.30 -2.16
N GLY A 153 -0.18 -9.79 -2.04
CA GLY A 153 0.31 -10.99 -2.71
C GLY A 153 1.42 -11.63 -1.89
N GLU A 154 1.96 -12.73 -2.38
CA GLU A 154 2.98 -13.50 -1.67
C GLU A 154 4.13 -13.82 -2.61
N LEU A 155 5.34 -13.70 -2.07
CA LEU A 155 6.56 -14.26 -2.62
C LEU A 155 6.87 -15.56 -1.85
N LEU A 156 6.90 -16.66 -2.57
CA LEU A 156 7.26 -17.97 -2.05
C LEU A 156 8.76 -18.23 -2.29
N ILE A 157 9.45 -18.59 -1.21
CA ILE A 157 10.85 -18.99 -1.19
C ILE A 157 10.87 -20.47 -0.82
N ARG A 158 11.26 -21.33 -1.76
CA ARG A 158 11.29 -22.79 -1.57
C ARG A 158 12.73 -23.26 -1.52
N GLY A 159 13.08 -23.95 -0.43
CA GLY A 159 14.40 -24.58 -0.26
C GLY A 159 14.26 -25.87 0.53
N ALA A 160 14.62 -25.84 1.82
CA ALA A 160 14.39 -26.98 2.71
C ALA A 160 12.90 -27.14 3.08
N TYR A 161 12.20 -26.02 3.18
CA TYR A 161 10.76 -25.88 3.36
C TYR A 161 10.32 -24.61 2.62
N GLU A 162 9.01 -24.38 2.53
CA GLU A 162 8.45 -23.17 1.94
C GLU A 162 8.36 -22.05 2.97
N GLN A 163 8.86 -20.87 2.61
CA GLN A 163 8.70 -19.64 3.37
C GLN A 163 7.96 -18.62 2.52
N CYS A 164 7.10 -17.82 3.14
CA CYS A 164 6.38 -16.73 2.48
C CYS A 164 6.91 -15.35 2.92
N VAL A 165 7.05 -14.42 1.98
CA VAL A 165 7.12 -12.98 2.24
C VAL A 165 5.86 -12.33 1.69
N ARG A 166 5.10 -11.61 2.53
CA ARG A 166 3.92 -10.89 2.08
C ARG A 166 4.34 -9.63 1.33
N LEU A 167 3.73 -9.42 0.17
CA LEU A 167 3.89 -8.21 -0.64
C LEU A 167 2.63 -7.38 -0.51
N ARG A 168 2.77 -6.11 -0.17
CA ARG A 168 1.67 -5.18 -0.02
C ARG A 168 1.96 -3.90 -0.79
N LEU A 169 1.04 -3.54 -1.69
CA LEU A 169 1.13 -2.36 -2.53
C LEU A 169 -0.11 -1.52 -2.30
N ARG A 170 0.07 -0.30 -1.79
CA ARG A 170 -0.97 0.71 -1.70
C ARG A 170 -0.81 1.68 -2.86
N LEU A 171 -1.86 1.85 -3.66
CA LEU A 171 -1.86 2.94 -4.63
C LEU A 171 -2.21 4.25 -3.94
N ALA A 172 -1.27 5.19 -3.95
CA ALA A 172 -1.54 6.54 -3.47
C ALA A 172 -2.71 7.15 -4.26
N ALA A 173 -3.60 7.84 -3.55
CA ALA A 173 -4.50 8.78 -4.20
C ALA A 173 -3.67 9.88 -4.90
N PRO A 174 -4.17 10.53 -5.96
CA PRO A 174 -3.43 11.52 -6.74
C PRO A 174 -3.14 12.83 -5.99
N GLU A 175 -3.19 12.82 -4.65
CA GLU A 175 -2.85 13.95 -3.79
C GLU A 175 -1.34 14.24 -3.75
N ARG A 176 -0.49 13.39 -4.34
CA ARG A 176 0.90 13.77 -4.63
C ARG A 176 0.91 14.75 -5.81
N ALA A 177 1.74 15.80 -5.73
CA ALA A 177 1.87 16.79 -6.80
C ALA A 177 2.30 16.12 -8.12
N ARG A 178 1.32 15.85 -8.99
CA ARG A 178 1.50 15.27 -10.31
C ARG A 178 1.35 16.37 -11.36
N LEU A 179 2.33 16.45 -12.27
CA LEU A 179 2.28 17.34 -13.42
C LEU A 179 2.37 16.48 -14.69
N ASP A 180 1.24 16.31 -15.36
CA ASP A 180 1.23 15.75 -16.71
C ASP A 180 1.49 16.90 -17.70
N LEU A 181 2.65 16.89 -18.37
CA LEU A 181 3.03 17.91 -19.34
C LEU A 181 2.90 17.35 -20.75
N CYS A 182 1.94 17.87 -21.52
CA CYS A 182 1.82 17.61 -22.94
C CYS A 182 2.44 18.77 -23.72
N GLN A 183 3.40 18.47 -24.59
CA GLN A 183 4.00 19.45 -25.47
C GLN A 183 3.53 19.21 -26.91
N GLY A 184 2.85 20.20 -27.48
CA GLY A 184 2.48 20.21 -28.90
C GLY A 184 3.56 20.83 -29.78
N ASP A 185 3.18 21.20 -31.00
CA ASP A 185 4.07 21.91 -31.92
C ASP A 185 4.66 23.18 -31.28
N ALA A 186 5.89 23.51 -31.68
CA ALA A 186 6.55 24.73 -31.20
C ALA A 186 5.68 25.95 -31.53
N PRO A 187 5.34 26.80 -30.54
CA PRO A 187 4.50 27.96 -30.78
C PRO A 187 5.14 28.85 -31.84
N GLN A 188 4.31 29.33 -32.76
CA GLN A 188 4.71 30.25 -33.82
C GLN A 188 4.30 31.66 -33.43
N HIS A 189 5.23 32.60 -33.58
CA HIS A 189 5.00 34.03 -33.50
C HIS A 189 4.46 34.50 -34.86
N ILE A 190 3.23 35.01 -34.85
CA ILE A 190 2.61 35.64 -36.00
C ILE A 190 2.84 37.13 -35.88
N SER A 191 3.59 37.70 -36.83
CA SER A 191 3.79 39.15 -36.88
C SER A 191 2.52 39.86 -37.35
N GLU A 192 2.23 41.00 -36.71
CA GLU A 192 1.08 41.82 -37.07
C GLU A 192 1.24 42.37 -38.49
N LEU A 193 0.24 42.12 -39.34
CA LEU A 193 0.29 42.49 -40.74
C LEU A 193 -0.03 43.97 -40.92
N LYS A 194 0.89 44.70 -41.55
CA LYS A 194 0.53 45.97 -42.19
C LYS A 194 -0.38 45.69 -43.38
N TRP A 195 -1.43 46.51 -43.54
CA TRP A 195 -2.52 46.37 -44.52
C TRP A 195 -2.09 46.16 -45.99
N TYR A 196 -0.83 46.44 -46.35
CA TYR A 196 -0.29 46.27 -47.70
C TYR A 196 0.55 44.99 -47.90
N ARG A 197 0.69 44.12 -46.90
CA ARG A 197 1.34 42.80 -47.03
C ARG A 197 0.27 41.71 -47.12
N HIS A 198 0.27 40.95 -48.21
CA HIS A 198 -0.74 39.93 -48.52
C HIS A 198 -0.39 38.52 -48.00
N TRP A 199 0.74 38.33 -47.30
CA TRP A 199 1.18 37.02 -46.80
C TRP A 199 1.65 37.15 -45.35
N GLN A 200 1.18 36.22 -44.50
CA GLN A 200 1.40 36.23 -43.06
C GLN A 200 2.70 35.48 -42.74
N CYS A 201 3.69 36.17 -42.15
CA CYS A 201 4.96 35.54 -41.76
C CYS A 201 4.81 34.88 -40.38
N THR A 202 5.18 33.61 -40.28
CA THR A 202 5.28 32.87 -39.00
C THR A 202 6.73 32.60 -38.68
N GLU A 203 7.16 32.97 -37.48
CA GLU A 203 8.51 32.71 -36.97
C GLU A 203 8.41 31.83 -35.71
N PRO A 204 9.31 30.87 -35.46
CA PRO A 204 9.26 30.07 -34.24
C PRO A 204 9.51 30.96 -33.01
N CYS A 205 8.70 30.80 -31.97
CA CYS A 205 8.81 31.57 -30.72
C CYS A 205 10.09 31.24 -29.90
N ALA A 206 10.75 30.13 -30.18
CA ALA A 206 11.99 29.73 -29.51
C ALA A 206 13.13 29.64 -30.53
N THR A 207 14.23 30.34 -30.26
CA THR A 207 15.47 30.22 -31.04
C THR A 207 16.20 28.96 -30.59
N ASN A 208 16.58 28.11 -31.54
CA ASN A 208 17.49 27.00 -31.26
C ASN A 208 18.87 27.59 -30.98
N ASP A 209 19.22 27.79 -29.71
CA ASP A 209 20.55 28.26 -29.28
C ASP A 209 21.60 27.12 -29.39
N ALA A 210 21.67 26.47 -30.55
CA ALA A 210 22.66 25.44 -30.86
C ALA A 210 23.77 25.95 -31.81
N ALA A 211 23.85 27.25 -32.07
CA ALA A 211 24.94 27.86 -32.81
C ALA A 211 25.63 28.94 -31.96
N GLY A 212 26.84 28.61 -31.51
CA GLY A 212 27.59 29.34 -30.50
C GLY A 212 27.77 30.83 -30.78
N ASN A 213 27.46 31.64 -29.77
CA ASN A 213 27.92 33.02 -29.68
C ASN A 213 28.98 33.12 -28.58
N ASN A 214 30.23 33.08 -29.01
CA ASN A 214 31.40 33.41 -28.22
C ASN A 214 31.38 34.94 -27.95
N PRO A 215 31.28 35.42 -26.70
CA PRO A 215 31.18 36.86 -26.46
C PRO A 215 32.54 37.51 -26.76
N LYS A 216 32.60 38.30 -27.85
CA LYS A 216 33.71 39.23 -28.07
C LYS A 216 33.69 40.30 -26.99
N VAL A 217 34.59 40.19 -26.02
CA VAL A 217 34.99 41.29 -25.15
C VAL A 217 35.71 42.33 -26.02
N ARG A 218 35.14 43.54 -26.14
CA ARG A 218 35.84 44.71 -26.68
C ARG A 218 36.42 45.52 -25.51
N GLY A 219 37.73 45.75 -25.58
CA GLY A 219 38.38 46.90 -24.92
C GLY A 219 38.30 48.15 -25.78
#